data_AF-I3UE12-F1
#
_entry.id   AF-I3UE12-F1
#
_cell.length_a   1.000
_cell.length_b   1.000
_cell.length_c   1.000
_cell.angle_alpha   90.00
_cell.angle_beta   90.00
_cell.angle_gamma   90.00
#
_symmetry.space_group_name_H-M   'P 1'
#
loop_
_entity.id
_entity.type
_entity.pdbx_description
1 polymer ?
#
loop_
_entity_poly.entity_id
_entity_poly.type
_entity_poly.pdbx_seq_one_letter_code
_entity_poly.pdbx_strand_id
1 'polypeptide(L)'
;MNVLQYYEKTLAERGYRADDAQQRAIARLQVFADELVAYQQELSKPFRRFFRKPEPPRGVYMWGGVGRGKSFLMDSFFMTVQIEHKTRIHFHEFMRSVHHQLQALRGKSDPLDEVARIISDKYKLICFDEFHVSDIADAMILYKLLLNLFDNGTSFVMTSNYEPSTLYPDGLHRDRILPAIALIQKRMDVVNVDTGVDYRQRTLEQVRMYLTPLNEDTRAQLQQAFDSLAETAPQDTDLHIENRVIRAVAVAGSVVWFSFAQLCGGPRSQNDYLELANRYQTIILSDVPRMMPRHSSEARRFTWLIDVLYDHHVKLIMSAECLPRNCIPKECWPTNFIGPSPVLPKCSPGSTLSLKDDCR
;
A
#
# COMPACT_ATOMS: atom_id res chain seq x y z
N MET A 1 -20.85 -23.15 -6.28
CA MET A 1 -20.98 -21.77 -5.79
C MET A 1 -20.04 -20.91 -6.62
N ASN A 2 -20.54 -19.88 -7.30
CA ASN A 2 -19.72 -19.00 -8.13
C ASN A 2 -19.12 -17.83 -7.31
N VAL A 3 -18.34 -16.96 -7.96
CA VAL A 3 -17.60 -15.86 -7.30
C VAL A 3 -18.55 -14.91 -6.58
N LEU A 4 -19.63 -14.49 -7.25
CA LEU A 4 -20.64 -13.59 -6.70
C LEU A 4 -21.37 -14.20 -5.49
N GLN A 5 -21.81 -15.45 -5.61
CA GLN A 5 -22.52 -16.15 -4.54
C GLN A 5 -21.64 -16.34 -3.31
N TYR A 6 -20.34 -16.63 -3.49
CA TYR A 6 -19.40 -16.73 -2.38
C TYR A 6 -19.26 -15.38 -1.68
N TYR A 7 -19.07 -14.31 -2.45
CA TYR A 7 -18.92 -12.96 -1.94
C TYR A 7 -20.16 -12.50 -1.15
N GLU A 8 -21.36 -12.65 -1.71
CA GLU A 8 -22.63 -12.30 -1.05
C GLU A 8 -22.85 -13.10 0.23
N LYS A 9 -22.57 -14.40 0.20
CA LYS A 9 -22.66 -15.26 1.39
C LYS A 9 -21.71 -14.79 2.49
N THR A 10 -20.45 -14.53 2.16
CA THR A 10 -19.46 -14.08 3.16
C THR A 10 -19.74 -12.66 3.67
N LEU A 11 -20.31 -11.78 2.85
CA LEU A 11 -20.80 -10.47 3.31
C LEU A 11 -21.92 -10.63 4.33
N ALA A 12 -22.90 -11.50 4.05
CA ALA A 12 -24.02 -11.75 4.95
C ALA A 12 -23.54 -12.35 6.29
N GLU A 13 -22.62 -13.31 6.24
CA GLU A 13 -22.01 -13.92 7.44
C GLU A 13 -21.23 -12.91 8.29
N ARG A 14 -20.57 -11.94 7.66
CA ARG A 14 -19.77 -10.90 8.35
C ARG A 14 -20.56 -9.63 8.68
N GLY A 15 -21.83 -9.55 8.29
CA GLY A 15 -22.68 -8.37 8.51
C GLY A 15 -22.24 -7.11 7.75
N TYR A 16 -21.48 -7.27 6.65
CA TYR A 16 -20.98 -6.14 5.85
C TYR A 16 -21.90 -5.82 4.69
N ARG A 17 -21.92 -4.54 4.27
CA ARG A 17 -22.61 -4.09 3.05
C ARG A 17 -21.59 -3.71 1.99
N ALA A 18 -21.72 -4.30 0.80
CA ALA A 18 -20.93 -3.93 -0.35
C ALA A 18 -21.30 -2.52 -0.84
N ASP A 19 -20.30 -1.76 -1.27
CA ASP A 19 -20.51 -0.55 -2.06
C ASP A 19 -20.54 -0.83 -3.57
N ASP A 20 -20.95 0.16 -4.35
CA ASP A 20 -21.06 0.03 -5.82
C ASP A 20 -19.71 -0.28 -6.50
N ALA A 21 -18.60 0.17 -5.94
CA ALA A 21 -17.27 -0.08 -6.51
C ALA A 21 -16.87 -1.54 -6.31
N GLN A 22 -17.10 -2.08 -5.12
CA GLN A 22 -16.92 -3.50 -4.81
C GLN A 22 -17.85 -4.38 -5.64
N GLN A 23 -19.11 -3.98 -5.83
CA GLN A 23 -20.06 -4.71 -6.68
C GLN A 23 -19.59 -4.79 -8.15
N ARG A 24 -19.12 -3.67 -8.72
CA ARG A 24 -18.55 -3.67 -10.08
C ARG A 24 -17.31 -4.57 -10.18
N ALA A 25 -16.44 -4.53 -9.18
CA ALA A 25 -15.22 -5.34 -9.14
C ALA A 25 -15.53 -6.84 -9.07
N ILE A 26 -16.42 -7.26 -8.17
CA ILE A 26 -16.78 -8.68 -8.05
C ILE A 26 -17.53 -9.18 -9.30
N ALA A 27 -18.35 -8.34 -9.93
CA ALA A 27 -19.00 -8.68 -11.19
C ALA A 27 -17.98 -8.90 -12.32
N ARG A 28 -16.95 -8.04 -12.42
CA ARG A 28 -15.88 -8.25 -13.41
C ARG A 28 -15.06 -9.51 -13.12
N LEU A 29 -14.77 -9.81 -11.85
CA LEU A 29 -14.08 -11.03 -11.42
C LEU A 29 -14.89 -12.29 -11.77
N GLN A 30 -16.22 -12.24 -11.64
CA GLN A 30 -17.09 -13.34 -12.06
C GLN A 30 -17.00 -13.57 -13.57
N VAL A 31 -17.12 -12.52 -14.38
CA VAL A 31 -16.95 -12.62 -15.85
C VAL A 31 -15.58 -13.20 -16.18
N PHE A 32 -14.53 -12.76 -15.49
CA PHE A 32 -13.17 -13.26 -15.72
C PHE A 32 -13.02 -14.75 -15.37
N ALA A 33 -13.65 -15.19 -14.28
CA ALA A 33 -13.67 -16.61 -13.90
C ALA A 33 -14.32 -17.47 -15.00
N ASP A 34 -15.45 -17.01 -15.55
CA ASP A 34 -16.17 -17.71 -16.62
C ASP A 34 -15.36 -17.74 -17.92
N GLU A 35 -14.72 -16.61 -18.29
CA GLU A 35 -13.80 -16.51 -19.42
C GLU A 35 -12.61 -17.47 -19.29
N LEU A 36 -12.02 -17.60 -18.09
CA LEU A 36 -10.92 -18.52 -17.84
C LEU A 36 -11.32 -19.99 -17.99
N VAL A 37 -12.49 -20.36 -17.47
CA VAL A 37 -13.01 -21.73 -17.60
C VAL A 37 -13.29 -22.05 -19.07
N ALA A 38 -13.92 -21.13 -19.80
CA ALA A 38 -14.15 -21.29 -21.24
C ALA A 38 -12.82 -21.44 -22.01
N TYR A 39 -11.82 -20.61 -21.71
CA TYR A 39 -10.50 -20.68 -22.32
C TYR A 39 -9.82 -22.04 -22.08
N GLN A 40 -9.88 -22.59 -20.87
CA GLN A 40 -9.33 -23.92 -20.58
C GLN A 40 -10.05 -25.03 -21.35
N GLN A 41 -11.37 -24.95 -21.48
CA GLN A 41 -12.16 -25.89 -22.28
C GLN A 41 -11.85 -25.78 -23.78
N GLU A 42 -11.44 -24.61 -24.27
CA GLU A 42 -10.99 -24.47 -25.65
C GLU A 42 -9.60 -25.08 -25.88
N LEU A 43 -8.69 -24.92 -24.91
CA LEU A 43 -7.35 -25.50 -24.97
C LEU A 43 -7.34 -27.03 -24.93
N SER A 44 -8.34 -27.66 -24.32
CA SER A 44 -8.47 -29.12 -24.25
C SER A 44 -8.97 -29.76 -25.56
N LYS A 45 -9.46 -28.96 -26.53
CA LYS A 45 -9.99 -29.46 -27.80
C LYS A 45 -8.86 -29.77 -28.81
N PRO A 46 -8.66 -31.04 -29.23
CA PRO A 46 -7.49 -31.45 -30.02
C PRO A 46 -7.42 -30.82 -31.42
N PHE A 47 -8.56 -30.54 -32.07
CA PHE A 47 -8.60 -30.07 -33.45
C PHE A 47 -8.35 -28.55 -33.63
N ARG A 48 -8.50 -27.73 -32.58
CA ARG A 48 -8.35 -26.26 -32.70
C ARG A 48 -6.91 -25.76 -32.54
N ARG A 49 -6.03 -26.53 -31.88
CA ARG A 49 -4.60 -26.18 -31.73
C ARG A 49 -3.88 -25.97 -33.06
N PHE A 50 -4.38 -26.55 -34.15
CA PHE A 50 -3.74 -26.52 -35.47
C PHE A 50 -4.15 -25.31 -36.34
N PHE A 51 -5.25 -24.61 -36.02
CA PHE A 51 -5.78 -23.53 -36.86
C PHE A 51 -5.80 -22.14 -36.19
N ARG A 52 -5.91 -22.07 -34.86
CA ARG A 52 -5.81 -20.79 -34.13
C ARG A 52 -5.56 -21.05 -32.65
N LYS A 53 -4.44 -20.53 -32.11
CA LYS A 53 -4.19 -20.54 -30.66
C LYS A 53 -5.18 -19.55 -30.02
N PRO A 54 -6.10 -19.98 -29.14
CA PRO A 54 -6.99 -19.05 -28.45
C PRO A 54 -6.13 -18.11 -27.60
N GLU A 55 -6.52 -16.83 -27.56
CA GLU A 55 -5.85 -15.86 -26.71
C GLU A 55 -6.37 -15.96 -25.27
N PRO A 56 -5.51 -15.84 -24.25
CA PRO A 56 -5.96 -15.81 -22.86
C PRO A 56 -6.85 -14.58 -22.63
N PRO A 57 -7.88 -14.70 -21.77
CA PRO A 57 -8.75 -13.56 -21.45
C PRO A 57 -7.97 -12.45 -20.77
N ARG A 58 -8.50 -11.23 -20.84
CA ARG A 58 -7.89 -10.07 -20.16
C ARG A 58 -7.94 -10.28 -18.65
N GLY A 59 -6.80 -10.12 -17.98
CA GLY A 59 -6.70 -10.20 -16.52
C GLY A 59 -7.47 -9.07 -15.83
N VAL A 60 -7.50 -9.07 -14.50
CA VAL A 60 -8.18 -8.02 -13.72
C VAL A 60 -7.18 -7.33 -12.80
N TYR A 61 -7.03 -6.01 -12.94
CA TYR A 61 -6.19 -5.18 -12.07
C TYR A 61 -7.10 -4.31 -11.19
N MET A 62 -7.21 -4.65 -9.91
CA MET A 62 -8.00 -3.91 -8.93
C MET A 62 -7.11 -2.94 -8.17
N TRP A 63 -7.49 -1.66 -8.18
CA TRP A 63 -6.78 -0.65 -7.41
C TRP A 63 -7.71 0.17 -6.54
N GLY A 64 -7.15 0.74 -5.47
CA GLY A 64 -7.83 1.65 -4.56
C GLY A 64 -7.13 1.71 -3.22
N GLY A 65 -7.54 2.61 -2.34
CA GLY A 65 -6.93 2.82 -1.03
C GLY A 65 -6.97 1.60 -0.09
N VAL A 66 -6.33 1.76 1.05
CA VAL A 66 -6.28 0.75 2.13
C VAL A 66 -7.70 0.45 2.63
N GLY A 67 -7.95 -0.76 3.15
CA GLY A 67 -9.23 -1.08 3.79
C GLY A 67 -10.47 -1.14 2.87
N ARG A 68 -10.31 -1.02 1.54
CA ARG A 68 -11.41 -1.08 0.57
C ARG A 68 -11.90 -2.49 0.21
N GLY A 69 -11.39 -3.51 0.90
CA GLY A 69 -11.82 -4.90 0.66
C GLY A 69 -11.25 -5.53 -0.62
N LYS A 70 -10.18 -4.97 -1.21
CA LYS A 70 -9.48 -5.56 -2.37
C LYS A 70 -9.07 -7.01 -2.13
N SER A 71 -8.45 -7.29 -0.97
CA SER A 71 -8.05 -8.64 -0.58
C SER A 71 -9.26 -9.56 -0.38
N PHE A 72 -10.40 -9.02 0.09
CA PHE A 72 -11.64 -9.78 0.23
C PHE A 72 -12.30 -10.13 -1.12
N LEU A 73 -12.27 -9.21 -2.08
CA LEU A 73 -12.66 -9.48 -3.47
C LEU A 73 -11.75 -10.55 -4.09
N MET A 74 -10.44 -10.44 -3.87
CA MET A 74 -9.45 -11.42 -4.29
C MET A 74 -9.71 -12.80 -3.66
N ASP A 75 -10.00 -12.86 -2.35
CA ASP A 75 -10.35 -14.11 -1.64
C ASP A 75 -11.52 -14.80 -2.33
N SER A 76 -12.59 -14.03 -2.60
CA SER A 76 -13.83 -14.53 -3.18
C SER A 76 -13.60 -15.16 -4.55
N PHE A 77 -12.78 -14.51 -5.39
CA PHE A 77 -12.37 -15.05 -6.69
C PHE A 77 -11.46 -16.27 -6.55
N PHE A 78 -10.39 -16.17 -5.75
CA PHE A 78 -9.39 -17.22 -5.65
C PHE A 78 -9.97 -18.53 -5.09
N MET A 79 -10.89 -18.45 -4.13
CA MET A 79 -11.51 -19.64 -3.53
C MET A 79 -12.50 -20.34 -4.45
N THR A 80 -13.08 -19.65 -5.42
CA THR A 80 -14.17 -20.18 -6.27
C THR A 80 -13.74 -20.53 -7.68
N VAL A 81 -12.71 -19.87 -8.21
CA VAL A 81 -12.27 -20.07 -9.59
C VAL A 81 -11.80 -21.52 -9.82
N GLN A 82 -12.33 -22.18 -10.84
CA GLN A 82 -12.07 -23.60 -11.16
C GLN A 82 -10.82 -23.75 -12.03
N ILE A 83 -9.68 -23.32 -11.50
CA ILE A 83 -8.36 -23.45 -12.12
C ILE A 83 -7.48 -24.25 -11.18
N GLU A 84 -6.97 -25.41 -11.62
CA GLU A 84 -6.12 -26.27 -10.80
C GLU A 84 -4.75 -25.62 -10.54
N HIS A 85 -4.08 -25.18 -11.60
CA HIS A 85 -2.76 -24.57 -11.53
C HIS A 85 -2.85 -23.06 -11.24
N LYS A 86 -3.23 -22.72 -10.01
CA LYS A 86 -3.31 -21.33 -9.53
C LYS A 86 -2.44 -21.10 -8.30
N THR A 87 -1.97 -19.87 -8.13
CA THR A 87 -1.31 -19.43 -6.91
C THR A 87 -1.73 -18.02 -6.53
N ARG A 88 -1.64 -17.71 -5.24
CA ARG A 88 -1.74 -16.36 -4.70
C ARG A 88 -0.48 -16.07 -3.90
N ILE A 89 0.13 -14.92 -4.16
CA ILE A 89 1.41 -14.54 -3.57
C ILE A 89 1.54 -13.02 -3.55
N HIS A 90 2.27 -12.46 -2.57
CA HIS A 90 2.62 -11.04 -2.60
C HIS A 90 3.64 -10.76 -3.71
N PHE A 91 3.51 -9.61 -4.38
CA PHE A 91 4.37 -9.30 -5.53
C PHE A 91 5.87 -9.29 -5.19
N HIS A 92 6.26 -8.76 -4.04
CA HIS A 92 7.67 -8.71 -3.62
C HIS A 92 8.27 -10.11 -3.37
N GLU A 93 7.50 -11.03 -2.78
CA GLU A 93 7.93 -12.43 -2.59
C GLU A 93 8.11 -13.13 -3.94
N PHE A 94 7.21 -12.87 -4.88
CA PHE A 94 7.33 -13.38 -6.25
C PHE A 94 8.60 -12.88 -6.91
N MET A 95 8.87 -11.57 -6.88
CA MET A 95 10.08 -10.98 -7.48
C MET A 95 11.36 -11.52 -6.85
N ARG A 96 11.39 -11.71 -5.52
CA ARG A 96 12.50 -12.36 -4.84
C ARG A 96 12.76 -13.78 -5.39
N SER A 97 11.70 -14.55 -5.62
CA SER A 97 11.81 -15.89 -6.22
C SER A 97 12.32 -15.87 -7.67
N VAL A 98 11.94 -14.85 -8.44
CA VAL A 98 12.40 -14.64 -9.82
C VAL A 98 13.89 -14.32 -9.85
N HIS A 99 14.34 -13.38 -9.03
CA HIS A 99 15.77 -13.01 -8.94
C HIS A 99 16.65 -14.19 -8.53
N HIS A 100 16.18 -15.01 -7.58
CA HIS A 100 16.89 -16.23 -7.20
C HIS A 100 17.04 -17.21 -8.38
N GLN A 101 15.97 -17.44 -9.16
CA GLN A 101 16.04 -18.30 -10.35
C GLN A 101 16.92 -17.70 -11.45
N LEU A 102 16.90 -16.39 -11.65
CA LEU A 102 17.78 -15.71 -12.60
C LEU A 102 19.26 -15.87 -12.24
N GLN A 103 19.60 -15.85 -10.95
CA GLN A 103 20.96 -16.11 -10.48
C GLN A 103 21.40 -17.54 -10.80
N ALA A 104 20.53 -18.53 -10.60
CA ALA A 104 20.81 -19.92 -10.92
C ALA A 104 20.97 -20.19 -12.42
N LEU A 105 20.35 -19.37 -13.27
CA LEU A 105 20.39 -19.48 -14.74
C LEU A 105 21.41 -18.54 -15.40
N ARG A 106 22.33 -17.95 -14.63
CA ARG A 106 23.40 -17.10 -15.15
C ARG A 106 24.21 -17.82 -16.23
N GLY A 107 24.42 -17.16 -17.36
CA GLY A 107 25.17 -17.68 -18.51
C GLY A 107 24.31 -18.27 -19.64
N LYS A 108 22.99 -18.41 -19.46
CA LYS A 108 22.07 -18.66 -20.59
C LYS A 108 21.81 -17.36 -21.38
N SER A 109 21.51 -17.49 -22.68
CA SER A 109 21.19 -16.35 -23.57
C SER A 109 19.99 -15.54 -23.07
N ASP A 110 18.95 -16.21 -22.57
CA ASP A 110 17.69 -15.57 -22.17
C ASP A 110 17.14 -16.19 -20.87
N PRO A 111 17.76 -15.88 -19.71
CA PRO A 111 17.38 -16.49 -18.44
C PRO A 111 15.96 -16.11 -18.02
N LEU A 112 15.47 -14.91 -18.36
CA LEU A 112 14.13 -14.44 -17.99
C LEU A 112 13.02 -15.17 -18.74
N ASP A 113 13.25 -15.53 -20.01
CA ASP A 113 12.30 -16.28 -20.83
C ASP A 113 12.14 -17.70 -20.26
N GLU A 114 13.26 -18.31 -19.86
CA GLU A 114 13.26 -19.61 -19.21
C GLU A 114 12.57 -19.58 -17.84
N VAL A 115 12.82 -18.54 -17.02
CA VAL A 115 12.10 -18.36 -15.75
C VAL A 115 10.60 -18.22 -15.98
N ALA A 116 10.19 -17.40 -16.96
CA ALA A 116 8.78 -17.24 -17.30
C ALA A 116 8.14 -18.57 -17.76
N ARG A 117 8.87 -19.37 -18.54
CA ARG A 117 8.44 -20.71 -18.96
C ARG A 117 8.23 -21.63 -17.75
N ILE A 118 9.22 -21.75 -16.86
CA ILE A 118 9.14 -22.55 -15.63
C ILE A 118 7.92 -22.14 -14.78
N ILE A 119 7.72 -20.84 -14.59
CA ILE A 119 6.58 -20.31 -13.82
C ILE A 119 5.26 -20.64 -14.51
N SER A 120 5.17 -20.45 -15.83
CA SER A 120 3.95 -20.69 -16.61
C SER A 120 3.59 -22.18 -16.70
N ASP A 121 4.57 -23.07 -16.66
CA ASP A 121 4.35 -24.53 -16.60
C ASP A 121 3.73 -24.90 -15.25
N LYS A 122 4.11 -24.20 -14.17
CA LYS A 122 3.61 -24.44 -12.82
C LYS A 122 2.25 -23.77 -12.55
N TYR A 123 2.04 -22.55 -13.05
CA TYR A 123 0.86 -21.73 -12.76
C TYR A 123 0.26 -21.13 -14.04
N LYS A 124 -1.03 -21.42 -14.26
CA LYS A 124 -1.83 -20.80 -15.34
C LYS A 124 -2.57 -19.54 -14.88
N LEU A 125 -2.77 -19.40 -13.57
CA LEU A 125 -3.34 -18.20 -12.96
C LEU A 125 -2.47 -17.76 -11.78
N ILE A 126 -2.06 -16.50 -11.77
CA ILE A 126 -1.34 -15.89 -10.66
C ILE A 126 -2.15 -14.72 -10.11
N CYS A 127 -2.50 -14.80 -8.83
CA CYS A 127 -3.16 -13.73 -8.10
C CYS A 127 -2.10 -12.98 -7.29
N PHE A 128 -1.66 -11.81 -7.76
CA PHE A 128 -0.75 -10.98 -6.99
C PHE A 128 -1.51 -10.15 -5.97
N ASP A 129 -1.15 -10.32 -4.71
CA ASP A 129 -1.53 -9.36 -3.68
C ASP A 129 -0.49 -8.24 -3.59
N GLU A 130 -0.95 -7.04 -3.23
CA GLU A 130 -0.11 -5.87 -3.00
C GLU A 130 0.90 -5.59 -4.12
N PHE A 131 0.42 -5.55 -5.36
CA PHE A 131 1.24 -5.23 -6.52
C PHE A 131 1.74 -3.77 -6.43
N HIS A 132 2.98 -3.59 -5.98
CA HIS A 132 3.68 -2.32 -5.93
C HIS A 132 5.14 -2.52 -6.32
N VAL A 133 5.72 -1.52 -6.96
CA VAL A 133 7.12 -1.55 -7.39
C VAL A 133 7.83 -0.40 -6.70
N SER A 134 8.84 -0.73 -5.90
CA SER A 134 9.68 0.22 -5.16
C SER A 134 11.18 0.03 -5.46
N ASP A 135 11.61 -1.17 -5.87
CA ASP A 135 12.99 -1.47 -6.24
C ASP A 135 13.25 -1.25 -7.74
N ILE A 136 14.37 -0.59 -8.05
CA ILE A 136 14.87 -0.45 -9.42
C ILE A 136 15.14 -1.81 -10.07
N ALA A 137 15.66 -2.79 -9.35
CA ALA A 137 15.97 -4.12 -9.89
C ALA A 137 14.71 -4.82 -10.42
N ASP A 138 13.58 -4.65 -9.73
CA ASP A 138 12.28 -5.17 -10.16
C ASP A 138 11.77 -4.41 -11.38
N ALA A 139 11.82 -3.07 -11.33
CA ALA A 139 11.40 -2.22 -12.43
C ALA A 139 12.16 -2.55 -13.74
N MET A 140 13.44 -2.92 -13.63
CA MET A 140 14.30 -3.27 -14.77
C MET A 140 13.85 -4.50 -15.55
N ILE A 141 13.24 -5.49 -14.90
CA ILE A 141 12.89 -6.77 -15.54
C ILE A 141 11.38 -6.97 -15.73
N LEU A 142 10.56 -6.14 -15.05
CA LEU A 142 9.13 -6.34 -14.93
C LEU A 142 8.41 -6.45 -16.28
N TYR A 143 8.73 -5.56 -17.24
CA TYR A 143 8.10 -5.58 -18.56
C TYR A 143 8.32 -6.92 -19.29
N LYS A 144 9.59 -7.32 -19.45
CA LYS A 144 9.95 -8.54 -20.18
C LYS A 144 9.39 -9.78 -19.45
N LEU A 145 9.43 -9.80 -18.12
CA LEU A 145 8.86 -10.87 -17.31
C LEU A 145 7.35 -11.02 -17.53
N LEU A 146 6.58 -9.94 -17.36
CA LEU A 146 5.13 -9.97 -17.53
C LEU A 146 4.75 -10.34 -18.96
N LEU A 147 5.44 -9.76 -19.96
CA LEU A 147 5.22 -10.08 -21.37
C LEU A 147 5.37 -11.58 -21.63
N ASN A 148 6.49 -12.15 -21.20
CA ASN A 148 6.75 -13.56 -21.37
C ASN A 148 5.73 -14.44 -20.64
N LEU A 149 5.32 -14.08 -19.42
CA LEU A 149 4.30 -14.84 -18.69
C LEU A 149 2.95 -14.80 -19.44
N PHE A 150 2.54 -13.63 -19.92
CA PHE A 150 1.33 -13.48 -20.73
C PHE A 150 1.38 -14.30 -22.02
N ASP A 151 2.52 -14.31 -22.71
CA ASP A 151 2.68 -15.01 -23.99
C ASP A 151 2.79 -16.54 -23.82
N ASN A 152 3.27 -16.99 -22.65
CA ASN A 152 3.18 -18.38 -22.22
C ASN A 152 1.79 -18.78 -21.70
N GLY A 153 0.82 -17.86 -21.72
CA GLY A 153 -0.58 -18.14 -21.41
C GLY A 153 -0.94 -18.05 -19.92
N THR A 154 -0.07 -17.45 -19.09
CA THR A 154 -0.39 -17.13 -17.69
C THR A 154 -1.36 -15.95 -17.64
N SER A 155 -2.43 -16.11 -16.86
CA SER A 155 -3.42 -15.06 -16.59
C SER A 155 -3.24 -14.48 -15.19
N PHE A 156 -3.72 -13.25 -14.98
CA PHE A 156 -3.47 -12.52 -13.73
C PHE A 156 -4.72 -11.88 -13.13
N VAL A 157 -4.78 -11.90 -11.80
CA VAL A 157 -5.55 -10.92 -11.01
C VAL A 157 -4.54 -10.20 -10.12
N MET A 158 -4.64 -8.88 -10.03
CA MET A 158 -3.72 -8.06 -9.23
C MET A 158 -4.52 -7.12 -8.33
N THR A 159 -4.11 -6.99 -7.08
CA THR A 159 -4.58 -5.94 -6.17
C THR A 159 -3.46 -4.95 -5.90
N SER A 160 -3.75 -3.64 -5.98
CA SER A 160 -2.77 -2.60 -5.70
C SER A 160 -3.39 -1.42 -4.96
N ASN A 161 -2.57 -0.66 -4.25
CA ASN A 161 -2.93 0.66 -3.74
C ASN A 161 -2.74 1.77 -4.79
N TYR A 162 -2.10 1.45 -5.92
CA TYR A 162 -1.74 2.39 -6.98
C TYR A 162 -2.56 2.11 -8.24
N GLU A 163 -3.01 3.17 -8.92
CA GLU A 163 -3.46 3.03 -10.31
C GLU A 163 -2.23 2.67 -11.18
N PRO A 164 -2.36 1.85 -12.25
CA PRO A 164 -1.21 1.43 -13.06
C PRO A 164 -0.32 2.58 -13.56
N SER A 165 -0.94 3.71 -13.94
CA SER A 165 -0.24 4.93 -14.41
C SER A 165 0.67 5.54 -13.35
N THR A 166 0.39 5.29 -12.07
CA THR A 166 1.08 5.83 -10.89
C THR A 166 2.08 4.87 -10.27
N LEU A 167 2.24 3.67 -10.84
CA LEU A 167 3.24 2.70 -10.36
C LEU A 167 4.66 3.28 -10.43
N TYR A 168 5.47 2.95 -9.42
CA TYR A 168 6.84 3.41 -9.24
C TYR A 168 6.96 4.94 -9.32
N PRO A 169 6.23 5.67 -8.44
CA PRO A 169 6.30 7.13 -8.41
C PRO A 169 7.72 7.57 -8.03
N ASP A 170 8.25 8.56 -8.76
CA ASP A 170 9.59 9.12 -8.53
C ASP A 170 10.77 8.12 -8.59
N GLY A 171 10.53 6.93 -9.15
CA GLY A 171 11.53 5.89 -9.27
C GLY A 171 12.64 6.22 -10.28
N LEU A 172 13.88 5.83 -9.95
CA LEU A 172 15.02 6.00 -10.85
C LEU A 172 14.81 5.20 -12.14
N HIS A 173 15.00 5.85 -13.30
CA HIS A 173 14.70 5.29 -14.64
C HIS A 173 13.23 4.87 -14.83
N ARG A 174 12.28 5.68 -14.36
CA ARG A 174 10.84 5.44 -14.54
C ARG A 174 10.41 5.20 -16.00
N ASP A 175 11.15 5.73 -16.98
CA ASP A 175 10.95 5.42 -18.40
C ASP A 175 10.94 3.92 -18.71
N ARG A 176 11.70 3.13 -17.94
CA ARG A 176 11.83 1.67 -18.11
C ARG A 176 10.62 0.88 -17.62
N ILE A 177 9.78 1.45 -16.75
CA ILE A 177 8.53 0.80 -16.30
C ILE A 177 7.33 1.14 -17.19
N LEU A 178 7.41 2.21 -17.99
CA LEU A 178 6.31 2.63 -18.88
C LEU A 178 5.82 1.50 -19.82
N PRO A 179 6.71 0.66 -20.41
CA PRO A 179 6.26 -0.49 -21.20
C PRO A 179 5.47 -1.52 -20.38
N ALA A 180 5.84 -1.76 -19.11
CA ALA A 180 5.11 -2.65 -18.22
C ALA A 180 3.71 -2.10 -17.89
N ILE A 181 3.61 -0.79 -17.62
CA ILE A 181 2.33 -0.11 -17.38
C ILE A 181 1.42 -0.22 -18.61
N ALA A 182 1.95 0.07 -19.80
CA ALA A 182 1.21 -0.06 -21.05
C ALA A 182 0.75 -1.51 -21.31
N LEU A 183 1.59 -2.50 -20.96
CA LEU A 183 1.24 -3.91 -21.06
C LEU A 183 0.09 -4.28 -20.11
N ILE A 184 0.14 -3.84 -18.85
CA ILE A 184 -0.95 -4.04 -17.88
C ILE A 184 -2.26 -3.45 -18.42
N GLN A 185 -2.23 -2.19 -18.86
CA GLN A 185 -3.43 -1.51 -19.41
C GLN A 185 -3.98 -2.20 -20.66
N LYS A 186 -3.10 -2.78 -21.49
CA LYS A 186 -3.50 -3.52 -22.71
C LYS A 186 -4.07 -4.89 -22.40
N ARG A 187 -3.49 -5.63 -21.46
CA ARG A 187 -3.79 -7.06 -21.21
C ARG A 187 -4.72 -7.30 -20.03
N MET A 188 -5.06 -6.25 -19.28
CA MET A 188 -5.90 -6.34 -18.09
C MET A 188 -7.00 -5.28 -18.11
N ASP A 189 -8.11 -5.58 -17.44
CA ASP A 189 -9.15 -4.62 -17.14
C ASP A 189 -8.85 -3.96 -15.80
N VAL A 190 -8.68 -2.65 -15.83
CA VAL A 190 -8.34 -1.84 -14.66
C VAL A 190 -9.63 -1.42 -13.97
N VAL A 191 -9.83 -1.89 -12.74
CA VAL A 191 -11.04 -1.65 -11.95
C VAL A 191 -10.68 -0.86 -10.70
N ASN A 192 -11.31 0.31 -10.55
CA ASN A 192 -11.23 1.10 -9.34
C ASN A 192 -12.21 0.57 -8.28
N VAL A 193 -11.69 0.21 -7.11
CA VAL A 193 -12.42 -0.30 -5.94
C VAL A 193 -12.63 0.80 -4.88
N ASP A 194 -12.14 2.02 -5.11
CA ASP A 194 -12.50 3.19 -4.33
C ASP A 194 -13.85 3.78 -4.74
N THR A 195 -14.61 4.27 -3.75
CA THR A 195 -15.89 4.96 -3.92
C THR A 195 -15.74 6.46 -4.17
N GLY A 196 -14.59 6.93 -4.67
CA GLY A 196 -14.34 8.35 -4.93
C GLY A 196 -14.23 9.22 -3.66
N VAL A 197 -14.14 8.61 -2.49
CA VAL A 197 -13.80 9.30 -1.25
C VAL A 197 -12.28 9.45 -1.20
N ASP A 198 -11.81 10.67 -1.48
CA ASP A 198 -10.43 11.09 -1.33
C ASP A 198 -9.88 10.58 0.02
N TYR A 199 -8.93 9.65 -0.06
CA TYR A 199 -8.38 8.96 1.12
C TYR A 199 -7.62 9.92 2.04
N ARG A 200 -7.34 11.14 1.59
CA ARG A 200 -6.79 12.21 2.45
C ARG A 200 -7.69 12.57 3.63
N GLN A 201 -8.98 12.22 3.62
CA GLN A 201 -9.95 12.68 4.64
C GLN A 201 -10.55 11.61 5.56
N ARG A 202 -10.15 10.33 5.50
CA ARG A 202 -10.73 9.28 6.36
C ARG A 202 -9.71 8.43 7.13
N THR A 203 -8.81 9.09 7.84
CA THR A 203 -8.00 8.44 8.90
C THR A 203 -8.16 9.23 10.20
N LEU A 204 -9.34 9.22 10.84
CA LEU A 204 -9.52 9.85 12.15
C LEU A 204 -10.76 9.31 12.90
N GLU A 205 -10.95 7.99 12.95
CA GLU A 205 -11.90 7.39 13.88
C GLU A 205 -11.19 6.49 14.91
N GLN A 206 -11.10 7.05 16.12
CA GLN A 206 -11.11 6.39 17.44
C GLN A 206 -9.83 5.84 18.08
N VAL A 207 -8.69 6.48 17.84
CA VAL A 207 -7.73 6.84 18.91
C VAL A 207 -7.31 8.28 18.61
N ARG A 208 -7.09 9.15 19.59
CA ARG A 208 -6.52 10.49 19.35
C ARG A 208 -5.06 10.33 18.84
N MET A 209 -4.90 9.98 17.56
CA MET A 209 -3.62 9.67 16.92
C MET A 209 -2.72 10.89 16.75
N TYR A 210 -3.26 12.09 16.99
CA TYR A 210 -2.54 13.35 16.95
C TYR A 210 -2.86 14.18 18.19
N LEU A 211 -1.88 14.35 19.05
CA LEU A 211 -2.01 15.07 20.32
C LEU A 211 -1.31 16.43 20.22
N THR A 212 -2.04 17.49 20.57
CA THR A 212 -1.53 18.87 20.55
C THR A 212 -2.33 19.71 21.54
N PRO A 213 -1.73 20.74 22.17
CA PRO A 213 -0.31 21.13 22.11
C PRO A 213 0.58 20.24 22.99
N LEU A 214 1.90 20.33 22.82
CA LEU A 214 2.85 19.65 23.70
C LEU A 214 2.72 20.16 25.13
N ASN A 215 2.26 19.30 26.02
CA ASN A 215 2.12 19.54 27.46
C ASN A 215 2.11 18.21 28.23
N GLU A 216 2.11 18.28 29.57
CA GLU A 216 2.10 17.09 30.43
C GLU A 216 0.86 16.19 30.21
N ASP A 217 -0.30 16.76 29.86
CA ASP A 217 -1.50 15.99 29.57
C ASP A 217 -1.35 15.14 28.30
N THR A 218 -0.81 15.71 27.21
CA THR A 218 -0.51 14.96 25.99
C THR A 218 0.56 13.90 26.20
N ARG A 219 1.55 14.16 27.07
CA ARG A 219 2.56 13.17 27.44
C ARG A 219 1.96 12.02 28.22
N ALA A 220 1.07 12.30 29.17
CA ALA A 220 0.33 11.29 29.91
C ALA A 220 -0.58 10.46 28.98
N GLN A 221 -1.23 11.09 28.00
CA GLN A 221 -2.02 10.39 26.97
C GLN A 221 -1.16 9.47 26.10
N LEU A 222 0.06 9.89 25.72
CA LEU A 222 1.01 9.02 25.00
C LEU A 222 1.46 7.82 25.84
N GLN A 223 1.77 8.05 27.12
CA GLN A 223 2.14 6.98 28.04
C GLN A 223 1.00 5.97 28.20
N GLN A 224 -0.22 6.45 28.41
CA GLN A 224 -1.41 5.60 28.50
C GLN A 224 -1.64 4.81 27.20
N ALA A 225 -1.43 5.43 26.04
CA ALA A 225 -1.52 4.75 24.76
C ALA A 225 -0.46 3.63 24.65
N PHE A 226 0.79 3.92 25.02
CA PHE A 226 1.86 2.92 25.04
C PHE A 226 1.52 1.75 25.97
N ASP A 227 1.13 2.03 27.21
CA ASP A 227 0.82 1.01 28.22
C ASP A 227 -0.37 0.13 27.79
N SER A 228 -1.35 0.72 27.11
CA SER A 228 -2.52 -0.03 26.60
C SER A 228 -2.21 -0.95 25.42
N LEU A 229 -1.16 -0.63 24.66
CA LEU A 229 -0.72 -1.38 23.49
C LEU A 229 0.45 -2.32 23.79
N ALA A 230 1.08 -2.19 24.95
CA ALA A 230 2.18 -3.03 25.38
C ALA A 230 1.69 -4.47 25.64
N GLU A 231 2.01 -5.37 24.71
CA GLU A 231 1.65 -6.79 24.81
C GLU A 231 2.65 -7.59 25.67
N THR A 232 3.83 -7.04 25.91
CA THR A 232 4.93 -7.70 26.62
C THR A 232 5.58 -6.76 27.63
N ALA A 233 6.41 -7.32 28.51
CA ALA A 233 7.23 -6.53 29.42
C ALA A 233 8.18 -5.60 28.64
N PRO A 234 8.55 -4.43 29.20
CA PRO A 234 9.48 -3.50 28.55
C PRO A 234 10.77 -4.18 28.09
N GLN A 235 11.19 -3.88 26.87
CA GLN A 235 12.37 -4.43 26.22
C GLN A 235 13.50 -3.40 26.15
N ASP A 236 14.67 -3.84 25.67
CA ASP A 236 15.82 -2.96 25.45
C ASP A 236 15.44 -1.81 24.51
N THR A 237 15.80 -0.59 24.93
CA THR A 237 15.52 0.63 24.20
C THR A 237 16.58 0.94 23.15
N ASP A 238 17.75 0.29 23.19
CA ASP A 238 18.80 0.49 22.20
C ASP A 238 18.58 -0.44 21.00
N LEU A 239 17.92 0.09 19.96
CA LEU A 239 17.51 -0.68 18.79
C LEU A 239 18.58 -0.63 17.69
N HIS A 240 19.07 -1.81 17.31
CA HIS A 240 19.95 -1.98 16.15
C HIS A 240 19.12 -2.00 14.87
N ILE A 241 19.16 -0.89 14.13
CA ILE A 241 18.48 -0.65 12.85
C ILE A 241 19.57 -0.44 11.80
N GLU A 242 19.66 -1.35 10.84
CA GLU A 242 20.73 -1.49 9.87
C GLU A 242 22.09 -1.51 10.59
N ASN A 243 22.99 -0.58 10.25
CA ASN A 243 24.32 -0.46 10.86
C ASN A 243 24.35 0.62 11.97
N ARG A 244 23.20 0.95 12.59
CA ARG A 244 23.09 2.06 13.54
C ARG A 244 22.27 1.67 14.76
N VAL A 245 22.57 2.30 15.90
CA VAL A 245 21.73 2.22 17.09
C VAL A 245 20.78 3.42 17.13
N ILE A 246 19.50 3.16 17.41
CA ILE A 246 18.46 4.15 17.64
C ILE A 246 17.89 3.92 19.02
N ARG A 247 18.00 4.93 19.89
CA ARG A 247 17.47 4.84 21.24
C ARG A 247 15.99 5.20 21.25
N ALA A 248 15.16 4.20 21.54
CA ALA A 248 13.75 4.36 21.85
C ALA A 248 13.56 4.98 23.23
N VAL A 249 12.40 5.61 23.42
CA VAL A 249 11.87 5.98 24.74
C VAL A 249 11.40 4.73 25.47
N ALA A 250 10.67 3.86 24.75
CA ALA A 250 10.16 2.60 25.27
C ALA A 250 9.90 1.61 24.12
N VAL A 251 10.01 0.31 24.42
CA VAL A 251 9.76 -0.78 23.48
C VAL A 251 9.00 -1.88 24.20
N ALA A 252 7.91 -2.36 23.61
CA ALA A 252 7.14 -3.48 24.14
C ALA A 252 6.48 -4.25 22.98
N GLY A 253 7.06 -5.40 22.63
CA GLY A 253 6.51 -6.31 21.63
C GLY A 253 6.50 -5.67 20.25
N SER A 254 5.30 -5.51 19.70
CA SER A 254 5.08 -4.91 18.37
C SER A 254 4.96 -3.38 18.39
N VAL A 255 5.20 -2.74 19.54
CA VAL A 255 5.08 -1.29 19.75
C VAL A 255 6.42 -0.68 20.11
N VAL A 256 6.75 0.44 19.48
CA VAL A 256 7.94 1.23 19.80
C VAL A 256 7.61 2.71 19.93
N TRP A 257 8.23 3.38 20.90
CA TRP A 257 8.12 4.81 21.11
C TRP A 257 9.46 5.50 20.90
N PHE A 258 9.51 6.51 20.02
CA PHE A 258 10.63 7.43 19.86
C PHE A 258 10.25 8.88 20.13
N SER A 259 11.24 9.71 20.49
CA SER A 259 11.11 11.16 20.35
C SER A 259 11.50 11.61 18.95
N PHE A 260 10.93 12.72 18.47
CA PHE A 260 11.24 13.29 17.16
C PHE A 260 12.74 13.55 16.98
N ALA A 261 13.42 14.04 18.02
CA ALA A 261 14.86 14.30 17.96
C ALA A 261 15.68 13.03 17.69
N GLN A 262 15.30 11.89 18.27
CA GLN A 262 16.01 10.61 18.06
C GLN A 262 15.75 10.02 16.68
N LEU A 263 14.51 10.11 16.20
CA LEU A 263 14.08 9.45 14.99
C LEU A 263 14.28 10.30 13.72
N CYS A 264 14.23 11.63 13.83
CA CYS A 264 14.35 12.55 12.70
C CYS A 264 15.50 13.57 12.84
N GLY A 265 16.15 13.68 14.00
CA GLY A 265 17.30 14.59 14.20
C GLY A 265 18.64 14.04 13.71
N GLY A 266 18.83 12.72 13.73
CA GLY A 266 20.08 12.07 13.31
C GLY A 266 20.19 11.80 11.80
N PRO A 267 21.35 11.28 11.33
CA PRO A 267 21.55 10.89 9.94
C PRO A 267 20.79 9.59 9.62
N ARG A 268 19.48 9.70 9.35
CA ARG A 268 18.62 8.56 8.98
C ARG A 268 18.42 8.46 7.49
N SER A 269 18.29 7.21 7.03
CA SER A 269 17.92 6.87 5.66
C SER A 269 16.48 6.36 5.59
N GLN A 270 15.91 6.29 4.39
CA GLN A 270 14.59 5.68 4.19
C GLN A 270 14.56 4.19 4.58
N ASN A 271 15.68 3.46 4.37
CA ASN A 271 15.80 2.05 4.77
C ASN A 271 15.68 1.86 6.29
N ASP A 272 16.21 2.80 7.07
CA ASP A 272 16.09 2.77 8.53
C ASP A 272 14.60 2.79 8.95
N TYR A 273 13.75 3.52 8.23
CA TYR A 273 12.31 3.57 8.47
C TYR A 273 11.58 2.32 7.95
N LEU A 274 12.01 1.75 6.82
CA LEU A 274 11.45 0.50 6.29
C LEU A 274 11.67 -0.66 7.25
N GLU A 275 12.85 -0.74 7.85
CA GLU A 275 13.13 -1.76 8.85
C GLU A 275 12.28 -1.59 10.12
N LEU A 276 12.12 -0.35 10.60
CA LEU A 276 11.22 -0.07 11.72
C LEU A 276 9.78 -0.49 11.39
N ALA A 277 9.31 -0.21 10.17
CA ALA A 277 7.98 -0.57 9.74
C ALA A 277 7.75 -2.09 9.62
N ASN A 278 8.80 -2.84 9.26
CA ASN A 278 8.75 -4.30 9.21
C ASN A 278 8.77 -4.95 10.60
N ARG A 279 9.36 -4.29 11.60
CA ARG A 279 9.50 -4.82 12.97
C ARG A 279 8.33 -4.47 13.88
N TYR A 280 7.73 -3.30 13.69
CA TYR A 280 6.73 -2.75 14.60
C TYR A 280 5.41 -2.46 13.89
N GLN A 281 4.30 -2.88 14.52
CA GLN A 281 2.96 -2.63 14.02
C GLN A 281 2.42 -1.26 14.47
N THR A 282 2.95 -0.72 15.56
CA THR A 282 2.63 0.63 16.04
C THR A 282 3.89 1.39 16.42
N ILE A 283 4.00 2.62 15.94
CA ILE A 283 5.05 3.56 16.31
C ILE A 283 4.42 4.76 17.01
N ILE A 284 4.98 5.12 18.15
CA ILE A 284 4.65 6.34 18.88
C ILE A 284 5.78 7.35 18.67
N LEU A 285 5.42 8.58 18.28
CA LEU A 285 6.37 9.67 18.03
C LEU A 285 6.04 10.89 18.89
N SER A 286 6.86 11.15 19.91
CA SER A 286 6.65 12.31 20.77
C SER A 286 7.42 13.55 20.31
N ASP A 287 6.92 14.71 20.73
CA ASP A 287 7.63 15.98 20.73
C ASP A 287 7.99 16.49 19.33
N VAL A 288 7.08 16.31 18.36
CA VAL A 288 7.26 16.85 17.01
C VAL A 288 7.21 18.39 17.08
N PRO A 289 8.33 19.09 16.83
CA PRO A 289 8.39 20.53 16.96
C PRO A 289 7.71 21.20 15.78
N ARG A 290 7.41 22.49 15.92
CA ARG A 290 7.13 23.33 14.75
C ARG A 290 8.39 23.47 13.91
N MET A 291 8.43 22.83 12.74
CA MET A 291 9.59 22.92 11.86
C MET A 291 9.63 24.27 11.17
N MET A 292 10.79 24.93 11.22
CA MET A 292 11.10 26.16 10.50
C MET A 292 12.02 25.84 9.31
N PRO A 293 12.24 26.74 8.33
CA PRO A 293 13.08 26.45 7.17
C PRO A 293 14.49 25.90 7.49
N ARG A 294 15.04 26.28 8.65
CA ARG A 294 16.32 25.76 9.17
C ARG A 294 16.31 24.27 9.54
N HIS A 295 15.14 23.64 9.67
CA HIS A 295 14.96 22.22 9.98
C HIS A 295 14.67 21.38 8.71
N SER A 296 15.18 21.79 7.55
CA SER A 296 14.87 21.17 6.25
C SER A 296 15.25 19.68 6.19
N SER A 297 16.35 19.30 6.87
CA SER A 297 16.82 17.92 6.92
C SER A 297 15.90 17.04 7.76
N GLU A 298 15.46 17.53 8.91
CA GLU A 298 14.52 16.87 9.82
C GLU A 298 13.14 16.75 9.17
N ALA A 299 12.67 17.81 8.49
CA ALA A 299 11.40 17.81 7.77
C ALA A 299 11.38 16.79 6.64
N ARG A 300 12.47 16.68 5.88
CA ARG A 300 12.62 15.66 4.84
C ARG A 300 12.59 14.25 5.41
N ARG A 301 13.31 13.99 6.50
CA ARG A 301 13.32 12.69 7.18
C ARG A 301 11.97 12.35 7.80
N PHE A 302 11.29 13.34 8.38
CA PHE A 302 9.93 13.17 8.86
C PHE A 302 8.97 12.80 7.73
N THR A 303 9.11 13.41 6.56
CA THR A 303 8.32 13.04 5.37
C THR A 303 8.57 11.58 4.98
N TRP A 304 9.84 11.15 4.89
CA TRP A 304 10.18 9.74 4.63
C TRP A 304 9.59 8.78 5.66
N LEU A 305 9.63 9.13 6.95
CA LEU A 305 9.03 8.33 8.01
C LEU A 305 7.52 8.17 7.75
N ILE A 306 6.79 9.28 7.58
CA ILE A 306 5.34 9.24 7.35
C ILE A 306 4.99 8.40 6.12
N ASP A 307 5.71 8.61 5.01
CA ASP A 307 5.49 7.87 3.77
C ASP A 307 5.66 6.36 4.00
N VAL A 308 6.76 5.95 4.65
CA VAL A 308 7.05 4.53 4.92
C VAL A 308 6.03 3.90 5.87
N LEU A 309 5.68 4.57 6.98
CA LEU A 309 4.70 4.02 7.92
C LEU A 309 3.32 3.87 7.28
N TYR A 310 2.96 4.82 6.42
CA TYR A 310 1.72 4.77 5.66
C TYR A 310 1.69 3.57 4.71
N ASP A 311 2.76 3.41 3.90
CA ASP A 311 2.90 2.34 2.92
C ASP A 311 2.86 0.95 3.57
N HIS A 312 3.42 0.81 4.77
CA HIS A 312 3.48 -0.45 5.52
C HIS A 312 2.33 -0.66 6.52
N HIS A 313 1.32 0.22 6.52
CA HIS A 313 0.16 0.14 7.42
C HIS A 313 0.52 0.12 8.92
N VAL A 314 1.61 0.78 9.28
CA VAL A 314 2.05 0.93 10.66
C VAL A 314 1.23 2.04 11.31
N LYS A 315 0.64 1.74 12.47
CA LYS A 315 -0.14 2.74 13.21
C LYS A 315 0.81 3.80 13.77
N LEU A 316 0.50 5.07 13.54
CA LEU A 316 1.26 6.19 14.10
C LEU A 316 0.41 6.92 15.14
N ILE A 317 0.94 7.05 16.36
CA ILE A 317 0.42 7.94 17.40
C ILE A 317 1.48 9.01 17.63
N MET A 318 1.11 10.29 17.56
CA MET A 318 2.10 11.36 17.70
C MET A 318 1.63 12.53 18.56
N SER A 319 2.59 13.20 19.22
CA SER A 319 2.38 14.51 19.84
C SER A 319 3.16 15.60 19.11
N ALA A 320 2.54 16.78 18.94
CA ALA A 320 3.12 17.89 18.19
C ALA A 320 2.81 19.27 18.78
N GLU A 321 3.74 20.20 18.57
CA GLU A 321 3.67 21.58 19.05
C GLU A 321 2.52 22.38 18.41
N CYS A 322 2.12 21.99 17.20
CA CYS A 322 1.15 22.68 16.37
C CYS A 322 0.20 21.69 15.67
N LEU A 323 -0.82 22.20 14.99
CA LEU A 323 -1.64 21.41 14.07
C LEU A 323 -0.80 20.98 12.83
N PRO A 324 -1.15 19.87 12.16
CA PRO A 324 -0.36 19.31 11.05
C PRO A 324 0.02 20.32 9.97
N ARG A 325 -0.90 21.20 9.60
CA ARG A 325 -0.71 22.25 8.56
C ARG A 325 0.34 23.30 8.92
N ASN A 326 0.64 23.44 10.21
CA ASN A 326 1.52 24.47 10.75
C ASN A 326 2.88 23.92 11.19
N CYS A 327 3.04 22.59 11.21
CA CYS A 327 4.27 21.96 11.67
C CYS A 327 5.30 21.72 10.57
N ILE A 328 4.91 21.76 9.29
CA ILE A 328 5.83 21.64 8.13
C ILE A 328 5.79 22.95 7.32
N PRO A 329 6.94 23.63 7.08
CA PRO A 329 6.99 24.81 6.21
C PRO A 329 6.46 24.47 4.82
N LYS A 330 5.64 25.34 4.21
CA LYS A 330 5.03 25.14 2.87
C LYS A 330 6.04 24.72 1.79
N GLU A 331 7.28 25.17 1.89
CA GLU A 331 8.41 24.89 0.98
C GLU A 331 8.97 23.47 1.13
N CYS A 332 8.69 22.79 2.25
CA CYS A 332 9.07 21.42 2.52
C CYS A 332 7.95 20.42 2.20
N TRP A 333 6.79 20.89 1.72
CA TRP A 333 5.74 20.00 1.24
C TRP A 333 6.15 19.46 -0.13
N PRO A 334 6.11 18.13 -0.36
CA PRO A 334 6.31 17.59 -1.70
C PRO A 334 5.28 18.21 -2.66
N THR A 335 5.71 18.50 -3.89
CA THR A 335 4.96 19.22 -4.94
C THR A 335 3.59 18.60 -5.29
N ASN A 336 3.33 17.37 -4.85
CA ASN A 336 2.09 16.62 -5.07
C ASN A 336 0.95 16.94 -4.07
N PHE A 337 1.12 17.94 -3.17
CA PHE A 337 0.12 18.29 -2.13
C PHE A 337 -0.66 19.59 -2.36
N ILE A 338 -0.43 20.33 -3.46
CA ILE A 338 -1.18 21.57 -3.74
C ILE A 338 -2.45 21.24 -4.54
N GLY A 339 -3.52 20.88 -3.83
CA GLY A 339 -4.91 20.93 -4.32
C GLY A 339 -5.62 22.19 -3.80
N PRO A 340 -6.72 22.64 -4.42
CA PRO A 340 -7.35 23.93 -4.12
C PRO A 340 -7.88 23.97 -2.68
N SER A 341 -7.75 25.13 -2.04
CA SER A 341 -8.14 25.38 -0.66
C SER A 341 -9.54 24.84 -0.34
N PRO A 342 -9.71 24.07 0.75
CA PRO A 342 -11.05 23.85 1.28
C PRO A 342 -11.56 25.17 1.85
N VAL A 343 -12.60 25.71 1.20
CA VAL A 343 -13.40 26.80 1.73
C VAL A 343 -13.89 26.39 3.11
N LEU A 344 -13.37 27.04 4.15
CA LEU A 344 -13.93 26.91 5.50
C LEU A 344 -15.36 27.49 5.47
N PRO A 345 -16.36 26.84 6.09
CA PRO A 345 -17.67 27.43 6.24
C PRO A 345 -17.52 28.73 7.05
N LYS A 346 -18.00 29.84 6.48
CA LYS A 346 -18.10 31.12 7.18
C LYS A 346 -19.02 30.94 8.39
N CYS A 347 -18.47 30.98 9.61
CA CYS A 347 -19.28 31.25 10.79
C CYS A 347 -19.82 32.69 10.68
N SER A 348 -21.15 32.81 10.61
CA SER A 348 -21.89 34.06 10.70
C SER A 348 -21.62 34.75 12.04
N PRO A 349 -21.40 36.07 12.10
CA PRO A 349 -21.21 36.78 13.36
C PRO A 349 -22.59 37.05 13.99
N GLY A 350 -22.85 36.49 15.17
CA GLY A 350 -24.08 36.75 15.92
C GLY A 350 -24.02 36.27 17.36
N SER A 351 -24.32 37.19 18.29
CA SER A 351 -24.64 37.03 19.73
C SER A 351 -23.47 36.59 20.66
N THR A 352 -22.75 37.48 21.36
CA THR A 352 -23.06 38.39 22.52
C THR A 352 -22.54 37.84 23.84
N LEU A 353 -21.62 38.58 24.46
CA LEU A 353 -21.40 38.80 25.91
C LEU A 353 -20.31 39.89 26.01
N SER A 354 -20.67 41.18 25.96
CA SER A 354 -21.07 42.06 27.07
C SER A 354 -20.05 42.16 28.21
N LEU A 355 -19.26 43.23 28.20
CA LEU A 355 -18.69 44.04 29.30
C LEU A 355 -18.19 45.33 28.61
N LYS A 356 -18.88 46.50 28.65
CA LYS A 356 -18.90 47.53 29.74
C LYS A 356 -17.50 47.78 30.31
N ASP A 357 -16.87 48.94 30.37
CA ASP A 357 -17.11 50.38 30.09
C ASP A 357 -15.68 50.97 29.84
N ASP A 358 -15.36 52.01 29.06
CA ASP A 358 -15.48 53.46 29.33
C ASP A 358 -14.81 54.18 28.12
N CYS A 359 -15.46 55.10 27.41
CA CYS A 359 -15.48 56.56 27.66
C CYS A 359 -14.11 57.28 27.68
N ARG A 360 -13.56 57.63 26.51
CA ARG A 360 -13.37 59.02 26.00
C ARG A 360 -12.63 59.06 24.67
#